data_AF-A0A2H6EEN2-F1
#
_entry.id   AF-A0A2H6EEN2-F1
#
_cell.length_a   1.000
_cell.length_b   1.000
_cell.length_c   1.000
_cell.angle_alpha   90.00
_cell.angle_beta   90.00
_cell.angle_gamma   90.00
#
_symmetry.space_group_name_H-M   'P 1'
#
loop_
_entity.id
_entity.type
_entity.pdbx_description
1 polymer ?
#
loop_
_entity_poly.entity_id
_entity_poly.type
_entity_poly.pdbx_seq_one_letter_code
_entity_poly.pdbx_strand_id
1 'polypeptide(L)'
;MEYRTGVVYTTNRRVWEWDEEFKNYLRKLATIAIDMETATLFIVGLVNAIPRGALLLVSDMPMVPEGVKTEISDKKVTKNFSDLHLELGIEAMTEIEDKGEQIKHFTY
;
A
#
# COMPACT_ATOMS: atom_id res chain seq x y z
N MET A 1 -8.65 -14.89 3.34
CA MET A 1 -7.98 -14.00 2.37
C MET A 1 -6.48 -14.16 2.53
N GLU A 2 -5.73 -14.08 1.44
CA GLU A 2 -4.27 -14.10 1.48
C GLU A 2 -3.79 -12.65 1.55
N TYR A 3 -2.96 -12.31 2.54
CA TYR A 3 -2.28 -11.02 2.61
C TYR A 3 -0.79 -11.22 2.36
N ARG A 4 -0.12 -10.16 1.89
CA ARG A 4 1.34 -10.16 1.68
C ARG A 4 1.95 -9.00 2.47
N THR A 5 3.10 -9.26 3.07
CA THR A 5 3.92 -8.25 3.74
C THR A 5 5.19 -8.06 2.93
N GLY A 6 5.59 -6.81 2.70
CA GLY A 6 6.76 -6.48 1.91
C GLY A 6 6.94 -4.99 1.72
N VAL A 7 7.86 -4.64 0.82
CA VAL A 7 8.24 -3.25 0.54
C VAL A 7 7.32 -2.64 -0.51
N VAL A 8 6.83 -1.43 -0.26
CA VAL A 8 6.06 -0.61 -1.21
C VAL A 8 6.97 0.49 -1.74
N TYR A 9 7.01 0.66 -3.06
CA TYR A 9 7.72 1.78 -3.69
C TYR A 9 6.76 2.96 -3.90
N THR A 10 7.07 4.12 -3.33
CA THR A 10 6.25 5.32 -3.54
C THR A 10 6.91 6.22 -4.58
N THR A 11 6.15 6.63 -5.60
CA THR A 11 6.62 7.48 -6.70
C THR A 11 5.66 8.64 -6.98
N ASN A 12 6.17 9.74 -7.52
CA ASN A 12 5.34 10.81 -8.09
C ASN A 12 5.14 10.67 -9.62
N ARG A 13 5.76 9.66 -10.24
CA ARG A 13 5.63 9.39 -11.68
C ARG A 13 4.49 8.41 -11.94
N ARG A 14 3.34 8.93 -12.38
CA ARG A 14 2.14 8.12 -12.68
C ARG A 14 2.28 7.26 -13.93
N VAL A 15 2.99 7.74 -14.96
CA VAL A 15 3.22 7.02 -16.22
C VAL A 15 4.63 6.45 -16.22
N TRP A 16 4.75 5.19 -15.82
CA TRP A 16 6.02 4.50 -15.60
C TRP A 16 6.07 3.12 -16.26
N GLU A 17 4.93 2.59 -16.69
CA GLU A 17 4.73 1.23 -17.18
C GLU A 17 5.37 0.97 -18.54
N TRP A 18 5.86 1.99 -19.23
CA TRP A 18 6.63 1.84 -20.47
C TRP A 18 8.14 1.78 -20.23
N ASP A 19 8.60 2.16 -19.05
CA ASP A 19 10.02 2.36 -18.75
C ASP A 19 10.65 1.07 -18.22
N GLU A 20 11.32 0.33 -19.09
CA GLU A 20 11.95 -0.95 -18.74
C GLU A 20 13.11 -0.80 -17.74
N GLU A 21 13.83 0.32 -17.74
CA GLU A 21 14.87 0.58 -16.74
C GLU A 21 14.25 0.76 -15.36
N PHE A 22 13.16 1.53 -15.28
CA PHE A 22 12.42 1.71 -14.04
C PHE A 22 11.81 0.39 -13.54
N LYS A 23 11.23 -0.42 -14.43
CA LYS A 23 10.74 -1.76 -14.07
C LYS A 23 11.85 -2.67 -13.52
N ASN A 24 13.03 -2.67 -14.14
CA ASN A 24 14.18 -3.43 -13.66
C ASN A 24 14.66 -2.93 -12.29
N TYR A 25 14.61 -1.62 -12.06
CA TYR A 25 14.89 -1.04 -10.76
C TYR A 25 13.90 -1.51 -9.68
N LEU A 26 12.59 -1.49 -9.96
CA LEU A 26 11.57 -2.03 -9.03
C LEU A 26 11.80 -3.52 -8.71
N ARG A 27 12.12 -4.34 -9.73
CA ARG A 27 12.46 -5.76 -9.53
C ARG A 27 13.68 -5.95 -8.63
N LYS A 28 14.72 -5.13 -8.81
CA LYS A 28 15.93 -5.16 -7.97
C LYS A 28 15.63 -4.85 -6.49
N LEU A 29 14.68 -3.96 -6.23
CA LEU A 29 14.24 -3.63 -4.86
C LEU A 29 13.34 -4.70 -4.23
N ALA A 30 12.91 -5.71 -5.00
CA ALA A 30 11.95 -6.73 -4.56
C ALA A 30 10.66 -6.13 -3.97
N THR A 31 10.19 -5.03 -4.55
CA THR A 31 8.95 -4.33 -4.13
C THR A 31 7.73 -5.19 -4.48
N ILE A 32 6.78 -5.29 -3.55
CA ILE A 32 5.54 -6.04 -3.75
C ILE A 32 4.39 -5.18 -4.29
N ALA A 33 4.51 -3.85 -4.14
CA ALA A 33 3.53 -2.88 -4.60
C ALA A 33 4.21 -1.55 -4.93
N ILE A 34 3.50 -0.74 -5.72
CA ILE A 34 3.87 0.63 -6.06
C ILE A 34 2.66 1.54 -5.82
N ASP A 35 2.89 2.70 -5.22
CA ASP A 35 1.85 3.68 -4.92
C ASP A 35 2.38 5.12 -5.03
N MET A 36 1.61 6.12 -4.60
CA MET A 36 1.98 7.53 -4.71
C MET A 36 2.04 8.29 -3.37
N GLU A 37 1.74 7.64 -2.24
CA GLU A 37 1.58 8.34 -0.94
C GLU A 37 2.29 7.67 0.25
N THR A 38 2.41 6.34 0.29
CA THR A 38 2.75 5.57 1.50
C THR A 38 4.05 6.02 2.15
N ALA A 39 5.16 6.10 1.41
CA ALA A 39 6.44 6.53 1.97
C ALA A 39 6.40 7.96 2.49
N THR A 40 5.68 8.86 1.81
CA THR A 40 5.50 10.25 2.24
C THR A 40 4.75 10.31 3.56
N LEU A 41 3.63 9.60 3.69
CA LEU A 41 2.86 9.50 4.94
C LEU A 41 3.72 8.92 6.07
N PHE A 42 4.53 7.90 5.78
CA PHE A 42 5.40 7.28 6.77
C PHE A 42 6.51 8.22 7.25
N ILE A 43 7.12 9.00 6.36
CA ILE A 43 8.17 9.96 6.73
C ILE A 43 7.57 11.15 7.49
N VAL A 44 6.45 11.71 7.02
CA VAL A 44 5.78 12.83 7.72
C VAL A 44 5.31 12.40 9.10
N GLY A 45 4.72 11.21 9.22
CA GLY A 45 4.37 10.63 10.51
C GLY A 45 5.58 10.39 11.41
N LEU A 46 6.75 10.05 10.84
CA LEU A 46 8.00 9.89 11.61
C LEU A 46 8.40 11.20 12.26
N VAL A 47 8.49 12.24 11.45
CA VAL A 47 8.97 13.57 11.86
C VAL A 47 8.05 14.19 12.91
N ASN A 48 6.75 13.90 12.84
CA ASN A 48 5.74 14.40 13.79
C ASN A 48 5.48 13.45 14.97
N ALA A 49 6.24 12.35 15.09
CA ALA A 49 6.02 11.33 16.10
C ALA A 49 4.58 10.77 16.15
N ILE A 50 3.93 10.69 14.99
CA ILE A 50 2.59 10.12 14.83
C ILE A 50 2.75 8.63 14.49
N PRO A 51 2.10 7.71 15.24
CA PRO A 51 2.03 6.30 14.88
C PRO A 51 1.26 6.09 13.57
N ARG A 52 1.71 5.19 12.70
CA ARG A 52 1.09 4.94 11.39
C ARG A 52 1.35 3.53 10.90
N GLY A 53 0.43 3.05 10.06
CA GLY A 53 0.54 1.82 9.30
C GLY A 53 -0.04 2.03 7.90
N ALA A 54 0.13 1.04 7.04
CA ALA A 54 -0.49 1.03 5.72
C ALA A 54 -1.05 -0.36 5.42
N LEU A 55 -2.31 -0.41 4.99
CA LEU A 55 -2.93 -1.57 4.36
C LEU A 55 -3.35 -1.12 2.97
N LEU A 56 -2.78 -1.74 1.94
CA LEU A 56 -3.05 -1.39 0.55
C LEU A 56 -3.84 -2.51 -0.13
N LEU A 57 -4.76 -2.12 -1.00
CA LEU A 57 -5.52 -3.02 -1.86
C LEU A 57 -4.95 -2.98 -3.27
N VAL A 58 -4.56 -4.14 -3.79
CA VAL A 58 -4.04 -4.26 -5.17
C VAL A 58 -5.19 -4.06 -6.15
N SER A 59 -5.17 -2.98 -6.93
CA SER A 59 -6.19 -2.72 -7.96
C SER A 59 -5.87 -3.31 -9.33
N ASP A 60 -4.59 -3.52 -9.62
CA ASP A 60 -4.06 -3.92 -10.92
C ASP A 60 -2.62 -4.45 -10.81
N MET A 61 -2.17 -5.15 -11.86
CA MET A 61 -0.88 -5.81 -11.92
C MET A 61 -0.12 -5.38 -13.19
N PRO A 62 0.43 -4.15 -13.22
CA PRO A 62 1.06 -3.55 -14.42
C PRO A 62 2.29 -4.31 -14.94
N MET A 63 2.88 -5.19 -14.13
CA MET A 63 4.04 -6.01 -14.50
C MET A 63 3.65 -7.31 -15.22
N VAL A 64 2.36 -7.65 -15.27
CA VAL A 64 1.81 -8.82 -15.97
C VAL A 64 1.11 -8.35 -17.25
N PRO A 65 1.38 -8.95 -18.43
CA PRO A 65 0.76 -8.53 -19.69
C PRO A 65 -0.78 -8.50 -19.65
N GLU A 66 -1.38 -9.44 -18.91
CA GLU A 66 -2.83 -9.58 -18.70
C GLU A 66 -3.36 -8.71 -17.54
N GLY A 67 -2.46 -8.11 -16.75
CA GLY A 67 -2.75 -7.44 -15.49
C GLY A 67 -2.93 -5.93 -15.59
N VAL A 68 -2.85 -5.35 -16.79
CA VAL A 68 -3.08 -3.91 -17.00
C VAL A 68 -4.56 -3.61 -16.80
N LYS A 69 -4.81 -2.61 -15.95
CA LYS A 69 -6.13 -2.19 -15.48
C LYS A 69 -7.11 -1.95 -16.63
N THR A 70 -8.23 -2.67 -16.63
CA THR A 70 -9.41 -2.34 -17.45
C THR A 70 -10.45 -1.66 -16.57
N GLU A 71 -11.30 -0.79 -17.13
CA GLU A 71 -12.39 -0.16 -16.36
C GLU A 71 -13.34 -1.21 -15.72
N ILE A 72 -13.45 -2.38 -16.36
CA ILE A 72 -14.29 -3.49 -15.90
C ILE A 72 -13.67 -4.16 -14.68
N SER A 73 -12.36 -4.43 -14.70
CA SER A 73 -11.65 -5.05 -13.57
C SER A 73 -11.62 -4.12 -12.35
N ASP A 74 -11.43 -2.82 -12.55
CA ASP A 74 -11.39 -1.84 -11.46
C ASP A 74 -12.73 -1.73 -10.72
N LYS A 75 -13.83 -1.66 -11.47
CA LYS A 75 -15.19 -1.66 -10.89
C LYS A 75 -15.48 -2.93 -10.11
N LYS A 76 -14.98 -4.09 -10.57
CA LYS A 76 -15.17 -5.37 -9.88
C LYS A 76 -14.37 -5.45 -8.58
N VAL A 77 -13.11 -5.01 -8.59
CA VAL A 77 -12.28 -4.96 -7.36
C VAL A 77 -12.89 -4.01 -6.35
N THR A 78 -13.22 -2.79 -6.79
CA THR A 78 -13.83 -1.77 -5.92
C THR A 78 -15.12 -2.29 -5.28
N LYS A 79 -16.05 -2.83 -6.09
CA LYS A 79 -17.33 -3.37 -5.59
C LYS A 79 -17.15 -4.48 -4.57
N ASN A 80 -16.13 -5.32 -4.72
CA ASN A 80 -15.99 -6.53 -3.90
C ASN A 80 -15.13 -6.32 -2.65
N PHE A 81 -14.22 -5.35 -2.66
CA PHE A 81 -13.19 -5.24 -1.62
C PHE A 81 -13.11 -3.87 -0.96
N SER A 82 -13.75 -2.82 -1.48
CA SER A 82 -13.69 -1.49 -0.86
C SER A 82 -14.31 -1.47 0.53
N ASP A 83 -15.49 -2.05 0.70
CA ASP A 83 -16.18 -2.08 2.00
C ASP A 83 -15.38 -2.88 3.02
N LEU A 84 -14.88 -4.05 2.62
CA LEU A 84 -14.03 -4.88 3.47
C LEU A 84 -12.71 -4.19 3.83
N HIS A 85 -12.06 -3.50 2.88
CA HIS A 85 -10.81 -2.79 3.13
C HIS A 85 -11.01 -1.66 4.15
N LEU A 86 -12.12 -0.94 4.05
CA LEU A 86 -12.51 0.06 5.04
C LEU A 86 -12.80 -0.57 6.40
N GLU A 87 -13.55 -1.67 6.44
CA GLU A 87 -13.88 -2.40 7.67
C GLU A 87 -12.62 -2.88 8.39
N LEU A 88 -11.65 -3.47 7.68
CA LEU A 88 -10.36 -3.87 8.24
C LEU A 88 -9.57 -2.68 8.80
N GLY A 89 -9.66 -1.50 8.17
CA GLY A 89 -9.07 -0.28 8.68
C GLY A 89 -9.72 0.19 9.99
N ILE A 90 -11.05 0.16 10.07
CA ILE A 90 -11.80 0.51 11.28
C ILE A 90 -11.50 -0.46 12.41
N GLU A 91 -11.49 -1.77 12.11
CA GLU A 91 -11.17 -2.81 13.09
C GLU A 91 -9.75 -2.63 13.63
N ALA A 92 -8.76 -2.42 12.76
CA ALA A 92 -7.38 -2.19 13.19
C ALA A 92 -7.24 -0.97 14.12
N MET A 93 -7.93 0.14 13.81
CA MET A 93 -7.90 1.33 14.66
C MET A 93 -8.59 1.11 16.00
N THR A 94 -9.74 0.45 16.00
CA THR A 94 -10.48 0.07 17.22
C THR A 94 -9.64 -0.85 18.10
N GLU A 95 -8.98 -1.86 17.51
CA GLU A 95 -8.11 -2.76 18.26
C GLU A 95 -6.90 -2.05 18.89
N ILE A 96 -6.31 -1.07 18.20
CA ILE A 96 -5.21 -0.26 18.74
C ILE A 96 -5.67 0.56 19.94
N GLU A 97 -6.87 1.15 19.86
CA GLU A 97 -7.49 1.90 20.96
C GLU A 97 -7.72 0.99 22.19
N ASP A 98 -8.32 -0.19 21.99
CA ASP A 98 -8.67 -1.11 23.07
C ASP A 98 -7.44 -1.75 23.73
N LYS A 99 -6.45 -2.18 22.93
CA LYS A 99 -5.28 -2.91 23.44
C LYS A 99 -4.22 -1.99 24.03
N GLY A 100 -4.24 -0.70 23.70
CA GLY A 100 -3.26 0.28 24.16
C GLY A 100 -1.83 -0.17 23.86
N GLU A 101 -1.53 -0.47 22.58
CA GLU A 101 -0.19 -0.95 22.21
C GLU A 101 0.90 0.01 22.71
N GLN A 102 1.85 -0.52 23.47
CA GLN A 102 3.12 0.15 23.67
C GLN A 102 3.83 0.20 22.33
N ILE A 103 3.71 1.34 21.65
CA ILE A 103 4.37 1.57 20.36
C ILE A 103 5.88 1.51 20.60
N LYS A 104 6.47 0.33 20.34
CA LYS A 104 7.89 0.00 20.56
C LYS A 104 8.88 0.94 19.85
N HIS A 105 8.40 1.74 18.91
CA HIS A 105 9.24 2.59 18.06
C HIS A 105 9.37 4.04 18.53
N PHE A 106 8.84 4.39 19.70
CA PHE A 106 9.05 5.69 20.33
C PHE A 106 9.71 5.53 21.70
N THR A 107 11.01 5.23 21.70
CA THR A 107 11.88 5.51 22.86
C THR A 107 12.74 6.72 22.50
N TYR A 108 12.50 7.84 23.18
CA TYR A 108 13.43 8.98 23.27
C TYR A 108 13.65 9.28 24.74
#